data_AF-A0A971GKD1-F1
#
_entry.id   AF-A0A971GKD1-F1
#
_cell.length_a   1.000
_cell.length_b   1.000
_cell.length_c   1.000
_cell.angle_alpha   90.00
_cell.angle_beta   90.00
_cell.angle_gamma   90.00
#
_symmetry.space_group_name_H-M   'P 1'
#
loop_
_entity.id
_entity.type
_entity.pdbx_description
1 polymer ?
#
loop_
_entity_poly.entity_id
_entity_poly.type
_entity_poly.pdbx_seq_one_letter_code
_entity_poly.pdbx_strand_id
1 'polypeptide(L)'
;MNSPEIKKTYEEINSKIRKGKAVVVTADEMPAIVKSEGVKKAFEKVDVVTTGTFGVMCSSGAFINFGHTKPKIRASKVWLNDVEAYGGIAAVDCYIGATQVRDNDPLNMVHPGEFSYGGGHVIEDLIAGKPVKLRAKSYGTDCYPLRDYEKTVTITDLRNAFLYNPRNSYQNYNTAINLSKKMIYTYMGILKPDMGNITYSSAGVLSPLLNDPYYWTIGTGTKIFLGGAAGAVTWQGTQHDPSPERDENGMVIGGSGTIAVTGDMKEMSTDFIRGASITGYGCSLMVGLGIPIPILNEELAFFTGLSDSEIRANVIDYGIDYPDGNYRPVKEVTYAELKSGTVEINGRRVPSAPLSSYPKAKKIAGILKDWVEHGFTIGIPQVQIPSIPYNKK
;
A
#
# COMPACT_ATOMS: atom_id res chain seq x y z
N MET A 1 12.26 21.38 -12.21
CA MET A 1 11.11 21.39 -11.29
C MET A 1 11.50 22.29 -10.13
N ASN A 2 10.65 23.25 -9.75
CA ASN A 2 10.92 24.14 -8.61
C ASN A 2 10.77 23.33 -7.32
N SER A 3 11.81 22.60 -6.93
CA SER A 3 11.88 22.00 -5.60
C SER A 3 12.24 23.09 -4.58
N PRO A 4 11.60 23.12 -3.40
CA PRO A 4 11.96 24.09 -2.36
C PRO A 4 13.41 23.91 -1.91
N GLU A 5 13.98 24.98 -1.37
CA GLU A 5 15.31 24.99 -0.81
C GLU A 5 15.44 23.98 0.34
N ILE A 6 16.45 23.11 0.28
CA ILE A 6 16.76 22.14 1.33
C ILE A 6 17.50 22.87 2.46
N LYS A 7 16.95 22.85 3.68
CA LYS A 7 17.53 23.51 4.86
C LYS A 7 18.15 22.52 5.88
N LYS A 8 17.64 21.30 5.96
CA LYS A 8 18.23 20.17 6.70
C LYS A 8 18.65 19.09 5.70
N THR A 9 19.82 18.49 5.88
CA THR A 9 20.31 17.44 4.96
C THR A 9 20.01 16.04 5.49
N TYR A 10 19.93 15.06 4.58
CA TYR A 10 19.82 13.65 4.97
C TYR A 10 20.97 13.20 5.87
N GLU A 11 22.20 13.65 5.61
CA GLU A 11 23.36 13.27 6.43
C GLU A 11 23.29 13.87 7.83
N GLU A 12 22.80 15.11 7.97
CA GLU A 12 22.54 15.71 9.27
C GLU A 12 21.53 14.89 10.08
N ILE A 13 20.37 14.58 9.48
CA ILE A 13 19.30 13.79 10.12
C ILE A 13 19.81 12.39 10.47
N ASN A 14 20.50 11.71 9.55
CA ASN A 14 21.07 10.38 9.80
C ASN A 14 22.17 10.40 10.86
N SER A 15 22.94 11.47 10.98
CA SER A 15 23.91 11.67 12.07
C SER A 15 23.21 11.79 13.42
N LYS A 16 22.07 12.52 13.49
CA LYS A 16 21.25 12.60 14.71
C LYS A 16 20.64 11.25 15.07
N ILE A 17 20.10 10.51 14.09
CA ILE A 17 19.56 9.14 14.28
C ILE A 17 20.63 8.22 14.86
N ARG A 18 21.82 8.15 14.25
CA ARG A 18 22.95 7.32 14.73
C ARG A 18 23.40 7.67 16.15
N LYS A 19 23.19 8.91 16.59
CA LYS A 19 23.54 9.40 17.93
C LYS A 19 22.38 9.30 18.94
N GLY A 20 21.20 8.82 18.55
CA GLY A 20 20.00 8.80 19.38
C GLY A 20 19.49 10.21 19.76
N LYS A 21 19.70 11.19 18.88
CA LYS A 21 19.35 12.61 19.12
C LYS A 21 18.29 13.16 18.17
N ALA A 22 17.82 12.36 17.21
CA ALA A 22 16.81 12.80 16.27
C ALA A 22 15.45 12.94 16.98
N VAL A 23 14.74 14.02 16.70
CA VAL A 23 13.35 14.19 17.15
C VAL A 23 12.44 13.54 16.13
N VAL A 24 11.79 12.45 16.53
CA VAL A 24 10.88 11.66 15.68
C VAL A 24 9.47 11.77 16.23
N VAL A 25 8.50 12.02 15.35
CA VAL A 25 7.07 12.07 15.70
C VAL A 25 6.28 11.25 14.69
N THR A 26 5.10 10.77 15.06
CA THR A 26 4.19 10.13 14.09
C THR A 26 3.39 11.20 13.33
N ALA A 27 2.93 10.88 12.13
CA ALA A 27 2.17 11.84 11.32
C ALA A 27 0.85 12.27 12.00
N ASP A 28 0.25 11.46 12.89
CA ASP A 28 -0.92 11.89 13.68
C ASP A 28 -0.58 12.78 14.89
N GLU A 29 0.70 12.88 15.29
CA GLU A 29 1.19 13.83 16.31
C GLU A 29 1.51 15.21 15.69
N MET A 30 1.97 15.24 14.45
CA MET A 30 2.50 16.44 13.79
C MET A 30 1.49 17.60 13.65
N PRO A 31 0.20 17.39 13.32
CA PRO A 31 -0.78 18.47 13.25
C PRO A 31 -0.96 19.23 14.56
N ALA A 32 -0.89 18.55 15.71
CA ALA A 32 -0.99 19.20 17.01
C ALA A 32 0.23 20.08 17.31
N ILE A 33 1.43 19.65 16.89
CA ILE A 33 2.67 20.42 17.01
C ILE A 33 2.58 21.67 16.13
N VAL A 34 2.19 21.53 14.87
CA VAL A 34 2.05 22.68 13.95
C VAL A 34 0.98 23.65 14.43
N LYS A 35 -0.16 23.16 14.92
CA LYS A 35 -1.23 24.02 15.46
C LYS A 35 -0.79 24.83 16.69
N SER A 36 0.06 24.26 17.55
CA SER A 36 0.47 24.89 18.81
C SER A 36 1.72 25.76 18.66
N GLU A 37 2.69 25.35 17.84
CA GLU A 37 3.99 26.00 17.73
C GLU A 37 4.17 26.77 16.40
N GLY A 38 3.38 26.44 15.38
CA GLY A 38 3.52 26.95 14.01
C GLY A 38 4.51 26.14 13.17
N VAL A 39 4.36 26.21 11.84
CA VAL A 39 5.15 25.44 10.85
C VAL A 39 6.65 25.64 11.06
N LYS A 40 7.10 26.89 11.23
CA LYS A 40 8.53 27.22 11.37
C LYS A 40 9.17 26.54 12.59
N LYS A 41 8.52 26.60 13.76
CA LYS A 41 9.04 25.97 14.97
C LYS A 41 8.99 24.45 14.89
N ALA A 42 7.92 23.89 14.31
CA ALA A 42 7.81 22.46 14.06
C ALA A 42 8.96 21.97 13.15
N PHE A 43 9.26 22.71 12.06
CA PHE A 43 10.42 22.45 11.19
C PHE A 43 11.74 22.48 11.95
N GLU A 44 11.98 23.48 12.80
CA GLU A 44 13.22 23.59 13.58
C GLU A 44 13.39 22.38 14.53
N LYS A 45 12.30 21.97 15.19
CA LYS A 45 12.28 20.94 16.24
C LYS A 45 12.30 19.51 15.72
N VAL A 46 11.49 19.18 14.71
CA VAL A 46 11.27 17.80 14.25
C VAL A 46 12.27 17.45 13.14
N ASP A 47 12.86 16.25 13.23
CA ASP A 47 13.78 15.75 12.20
C ASP A 47 13.09 14.74 11.27
N VAL A 48 12.20 13.89 11.80
CA VAL A 48 11.51 12.83 11.03
C VAL A 48 10.05 12.71 11.45
N VAL A 49 9.16 12.57 10.46
CA VAL A 49 7.75 12.22 10.67
C VAL A 49 7.50 10.81 10.15
N THR A 50 7.06 9.89 11.01
CA THR A 50 6.77 8.50 10.60
C THR A 50 5.31 8.32 10.22
N THR A 51 5.10 7.66 9.09
CA THR A 51 3.78 7.43 8.48
C THR A 51 3.42 5.94 8.51
N GLY A 52 2.15 5.62 8.23
CA GLY A 52 1.69 4.24 8.21
C GLY A 52 0.37 4.07 7.47
N THR A 53 0.23 2.95 6.77
CA THR A 53 -1.01 2.49 6.16
C THR A 53 -1.15 0.99 6.29
N PHE A 54 -2.37 0.51 6.45
CA PHE A 54 -2.71 -0.92 6.40
C PHE A 54 -4.04 -1.05 5.67
N GLY A 55 -4.00 -1.55 4.45
CA GLY A 55 -5.18 -1.62 3.59
C GLY A 55 -5.04 -2.69 2.53
N VAL A 56 -6.13 -2.91 1.80
CA VAL A 56 -6.22 -3.89 0.71
C VAL A 56 -5.38 -3.39 -0.46
N MET A 57 -4.36 -4.16 -0.86
CA MET A 57 -3.44 -3.86 -1.95
C MET A 57 -3.47 -5.00 -2.96
N CYS A 58 -4.45 -4.98 -3.87
CA CYS A 58 -4.64 -6.03 -4.88
C CYS A 58 -3.44 -6.16 -5.85
N SER A 59 -2.73 -5.07 -6.10
CA SER A 59 -1.49 -5.04 -6.90
C SER A 59 -0.26 -5.48 -6.12
N SER A 60 -0.40 -6.57 -5.37
CA SER A 60 0.66 -7.20 -4.60
C SER A 60 0.95 -8.60 -5.13
N GLY A 61 2.13 -9.11 -4.84
CA GLY A 61 2.52 -10.47 -5.19
C GLY A 61 3.92 -10.80 -4.69
N ALA A 62 4.35 -12.03 -4.93
CA ALA A 62 5.63 -12.52 -4.45
C ALA A 62 6.40 -13.23 -5.55
N PHE A 63 7.70 -12.92 -5.64
CA PHE A 63 8.65 -13.75 -6.36
C PHE A 63 9.17 -14.84 -5.42
N ILE A 64 9.11 -16.08 -5.89
CA ILE A 64 9.51 -17.26 -5.13
C ILE A 64 10.51 -18.05 -5.96
N ASN A 65 11.65 -18.38 -5.35
CA ASN A 65 12.57 -19.38 -5.86
C ASN A 65 12.47 -20.62 -4.97
N PHE A 66 11.88 -21.70 -5.48
CA PHE A 66 11.65 -22.93 -4.70
C PHE A 66 12.83 -23.92 -4.71
N GLY A 67 13.95 -23.54 -5.33
CA GLY A 67 15.14 -24.38 -5.42
C GLY A 67 15.04 -25.50 -6.46
N HIS A 68 16.19 -26.00 -6.92
CA HIS A 68 16.22 -27.08 -7.90
C HIS A 68 15.99 -28.45 -7.27
N THR A 69 15.28 -29.29 -8.03
CA THR A 69 15.06 -30.70 -7.78
C THR A 69 16.25 -31.56 -8.26
N LYS A 70 16.24 -32.84 -7.91
CA LYS A 70 17.14 -33.86 -8.48
C LYS A 70 16.29 -35.03 -8.99
N PRO A 71 16.21 -35.27 -10.31
CA PRO A 71 16.82 -34.51 -11.41
C PRO A 71 16.24 -33.08 -11.55
N LYS A 72 16.96 -32.17 -12.24
CA LYS A 72 16.56 -30.75 -12.34
C LYS A 72 15.28 -30.57 -13.16
N ILE A 73 14.50 -29.54 -12.81
CA ILE A 73 13.29 -29.08 -13.52
C ILE A 73 13.45 -27.64 -14.00
N ARG A 74 12.85 -27.33 -15.17
CA ARG A 74 12.55 -25.98 -15.64
C ARG A 74 11.04 -25.80 -15.61
N ALA A 75 10.51 -25.24 -14.54
CA ALA A 75 9.07 -25.15 -14.35
C ALA A 75 8.44 -24.16 -15.35
N SER A 76 7.58 -24.68 -16.22
CA SER A 76 6.77 -23.89 -17.14
C SER A 76 5.39 -23.56 -16.57
N LYS A 77 4.89 -24.37 -15.63
CA LYS A 77 3.68 -24.08 -14.85
C LYS A 77 3.92 -24.43 -13.39
N VAL A 78 3.44 -23.59 -12.47
CA VAL A 78 3.64 -23.74 -11.03
C VAL A 78 2.32 -23.47 -10.31
N TRP A 79 2.06 -24.21 -9.23
CA TRP A 79 0.94 -23.98 -8.33
C TRP A 79 1.41 -24.07 -6.89
N LEU A 80 0.79 -23.27 -6.03
CA LEU A 80 0.97 -23.26 -4.58
C LEU A 80 -0.42 -23.37 -3.93
N ASN A 81 -0.73 -24.49 -3.26
CA ASN A 81 -2.07 -24.80 -2.74
C ASN A 81 -3.18 -24.64 -3.81
N ASP A 82 -2.87 -25.14 -5.02
CA ASP A 82 -3.72 -25.05 -6.22
C ASP A 82 -4.03 -23.62 -6.68
N VAL A 83 -3.29 -22.62 -6.20
CA VAL A 83 -3.27 -21.27 -6.79
C VAL A 83 -2.13 -21.22 -7.80
N GLU A 84 -2.44 -20.87 -9.04
CA GLU A 84 -1.42 -20.73 -10.09
C GLU A 84 -0.39 -19.65 -9.71
N ALA A 85 0.89 -19.96 -9.89
CA ALA A 85 1.96 -18.98 -9.84
C ALA A 85 2.57 -18.92 -11.25
N TYR A 86 2.71 -17.71 -11.78
CA TYR A 86 3.26 -17.50 -13.12
C TYR A 86 4.67 -18.07 -13.18
N GLY A 87 4.84 -19.13 -13.96
CA GLY A 87 6.14 -19.70 -14.33
C GLY A 87 6.79 -18.88 -15.44
N GLY A 88 7.74 -19.48 -16.17
CA GLY A 88 8.39 -18.78 -17.29
C GLY A 88 9.48 -17.77 -16.88
N ILE A 89 9.75 -17.66 -15.58
CA ILE A 89 10.90 -16.95 -15.02
C ILE A 89 11.91 -18.03 -14.66
N ALA A 90 12.87 -18.27 -15.55
CA ALA A 90 13.72 -19.45 -15.51
C ALA A 90 14.45 -19.64 -14.16
N ALA A 91 14.73 -20.86 -13.67
CA ALA A 91 14.17 -22.16 -14.05
C ALA A 91 13.21 -22.71 -12.99
N VAL A 92 13.30 -22.17 -11.77
CA VAL A 92 12.51 -22.56 -10.59
C VAL A 92 12.03 -21.30 -9.84
N ASP A 93 11.92 -20.21 -10.58
CA ASP A 93 11.36 -18.95 -10.11
C ASP A 93 9.92 -18.85 -10.61
N CYS A 94 9.05 -18.32 -9.76
CA CYS A 94 7.68 -18.02 -10.12
C CYS A 94 7.20 -16.73 -9.46
N TYR A 95 6.15 -16.14 -10.01
CA TYR A 95 5.47 -14.99 -9.43
C TYR A 95 4.03 -15.34 -9.10
N ILE A 96 3.65 -15.25 -7.82
CA ILE A 96 2.26 -15.43 -7.38
C ILE A 96 1.61 -14.08 -7.13
N GLY A 97 0.53 -13.78 -7.86
CA GLY A 97 -0.24 -12.56 -7.69
C GLY A 97 -1.25 -12.69 -6.54
N ALA A 98 -1.41 -11.65 -5.73
CA ALA A 98 -2.31 -11.66 -4.57
C ALA A 98 -3.78 -11.94 -4.93
N THR A 99 -4.20 -11.54 -6.13
CA THR A 99 -5.57 -11.72 -6.64
C THR A 99 -5.77 -13.00 -7.43
N GLN A 100 -4.73 -13.83 -7.58
CA GLN A 100 -4.87 -15.09 -8.28
C GLN A 100 -5.74 -16.04 -7.44
N VAL A 101 -6.86 -16.46 -8.00
CA VAL A 101 -7.77 -17.41 -7.34
C VAL A 101 -7.21 -18.83 -7.38
N ARG A 102 -7.71 -19.69 -6.51
CA ARG A 102 -7.46 -21.13 -6.60
C ARG A 102 -8.08 -21.71 -7.87
N ASP A 103 -7.44 -22.73 -8.43
CA ASP A 103 -8.01 -23.55 -9.50
C ASP A 103 -9.41 -24.07 -9.08
N ASN A 104 -10.38 -23.96 -9.98
CA ASN A 104 -11.79 -24.34 -9.77
C ASN A 104 -12.54 -23.55 -8.68
N ASP A 105 -12.07 -22.38 -8.27
CA ASP A 105 -12.90 -21.46 -7.47
C ASP A 105 -14.23 -21.16 -8.21
N PRO A 106 -15.39 -21.16 -7.52
CA PRO A 106 -16.67 -20.93 -8.17
C PRO A 106 -16.86 -19.49 -8.69
N LEU A 107 -15.96 -18.57 -8.31
CA LEU A 107 -16.00 -17.16 -8.65
C LEU A 107 -17.40 -16.59 -8.38
N ASN A 108 -17.95 -15.84 -9.33
CA ASN A 108 -19.29 -15.29 -9.28
C ASN A 108 -20.35 -16.16 -9.99
N MET A 109 -20.13 -17.49 -10.16
CA MET A 109 -21.16 -18.38 -10.72
C MET A 109 -22.44 -18.37 -9.90
N VAL A 110 -22.32 -18.33 -8.56
CA VAL A 110 -23.39 -17.97 -7.63
C VAL A 110 -23.00 -16.63 -7.02
N HIS A 111 -23.56 -15.54 -7.55
CA HIS A 111 -23.19 -14.20 -7.14
C HIS A 111 -23.94 -13.75 -5.87
N PRO A 112 -23.25 -13.14 -4.87
CA PRO A 112 -21.82 -12.82 -4.85
C PRO A 112 -20.93 -14.00 -4.42
N GLY A 113 -19.79 -14.18 -5.11
CA GLY A 113 -18.79 -15.18 -4.76
C GLY A 113 -18.04 -14.87 -3.47
N GLU A 114 -17.57 -15.90 -2.77
CA GLU A 114 -16.87 -15.76 -1.48
C GLU A 114 -15.36 -15.50 -1.62
N PHE A 115 -14.72 -16.06 -2.67
CA PHE A 115 -13.27 -15.97 -2.90
C PHE A 115 -12.43 -16.36 -1.67
N SER A 116 -12.76 -17.49 -1.05
CA SER A 116 -12.28 -17.89 0.27
C SER A 116 -10.78 -18.20 0.35
N TYR A 117 -10.12 -18.45 -0.78
CA TYR A 117 -8.67 -18.68 -0.83
C TYR A 117 -8.06 -18.28 -2.18
N GLY A 118 -6.83 -17.77 -2.15
CA GLY A 118 -6.12 -17.30 -3.33
C GLY A 118 -4.69 -16.86 -3.01
N GLY A 119 -4.04 -16.14 -3.93
CA GLY A 119 -2.61 -15.85 -3.85
C GLY A 119 -2.21 -15.05 -2.61
N GLY A 120 -3.04 -14.09 -2.17
CA GLY A 120 -2.80 -13.37 -0.91
C GLY A 120 -2.81 -14.29 0.32
N HIS A 121 -3.65 -15.34 0.32
CA HIS A 121 -3.72 -16.32 1.38
C HIS A 121 -2.52 -17.27 1.35
N VAL A 122 -2.04 -17.66 0.16
CA VAL A 122 -0.79 -18.43 0.02
C VAL A 122 0.41 -17.63 0.57
N ILE A 123 0.48 -16.34 0.25
CA ILE A 123 1.53 -15.44 0.75
C ILE A 123 1.47 -15.36 2.29
N GLU A 124 0.29 -15.16 2.87
CA GLU A 124 0.11 -15.17 4.34
C GLU A 124 0.51 -16.51 4.95
N ASP A 125 0.09 -17.64 4.36
CA ASP A 125 0.40 -18.97 4.86
C ASP A 125 1.91 -19.26 4.84
N LEU A 126 2.62 -18.84 3.79
CA LEU A 126 4.08 -18.93 3.74
C LEU A 126 4.73 -18.10 4.85
N ILE A 127 4.34 -16.84 5.03
CA ILE A 127 4.86 -15.97 6.10
C ILE A 127 4.55 -16.56 7.49
N ALA A 128 3.40 -17.20 7.66
CA ALA A 128 3.02 -17.91 8.88
C ALA A 128 3.83 -19.21 9.12
N GLY A 129 4.71 -19.60 8.20
CA GLY A 129 5.47 -20.86 8.27
C GLY A 129 4.61 -22.10 8.02
N LYS A 130 3.39 -21.94 7.47
CA LYS A 130 2.51 -23.08 7.21
C LYS A 130 2.98 -23.89 6.01
N PRO A 131 2.69 -25.20 5.98
CA PRO A 131 2.94 -26.04 4.83
C PRO A 131 2.09 -25.62 3.62
N VAL A 132 2.73 -25.49 2.46
CA VAL A 132 2.12 -25.18 1.17
C VAL A 132 2.49 -26.26 0.16
N LYS A 133 1.48 -26.80 -0.53
CA LYS A 133 1.67 -27.78 -1.60
C LYS A 133 2.18 -27.09 -2.86
N LEU A 134 3.44 -27.32 -3.21
CA LEU A 134 4.04 -26.89 -4.46
C LEU A 134 3.88 -27.99 -5.52
N ARG A 135 3.31 -27.63 -6.67
CA ARG A 135 3.24 -28.47 -7.86
C ARG A 135 3.86 -27.74 -9.04
N ALA A 136 4.70 -28.40 -9.82
CA ALA A 136 5.33 -27.83 -11.00
C ALA A 136 5.29 -28.80 -12.17
N LYS A 137 5.10 -28.25 -13.39
CA LYS A 137 5.19 -28.98 -14.65
C LYS A 137 6.24 -28.37 -15.56
N SER A 138 6.83 -29.21 -16.41
CA SER A 138 7.81 -28.85 -17.43
C SER A 138 7.61 -29.68 -18.69
N TYR A 139 7.97 -29.13 -19.84
CA TYR A 139 8.08 -29.91 -21.08
C TYR A 139 9.32 -30.80 -21.12
N GLY A 140 10.27 -30.58 -20.20
CA GLY A 140 11.54 -31.30 -20.11
C GLY A 140 12.53 -30.87 -21.19
N THR A 141 13.81 -30.78 -20.82
CA THR A 141 14.94 -30.57 -21.74
C THR A 141 16.13 -31.42 -21.29
N ASP A 142 17.19 -31.49 -22.09
CA ASP A 142 18.40 -32.25 -21.72
C ASP A 142 19.02 -31.75 -20.39
N CYS A 143 19.03 -30.43 -20.17
CA CYS A 143 19.53 -29.82 -18.93
C CYS A 143 18.55 -29.94 -17.75
N TYR A 144 17.25 -30.11 -18.03
CA TYR A 144 16.15 -30.11 -17.07
C TYR A 144 15.16 -31.23 -17.39
N PRO A 145 15.53 -32.50 -17.18
CA PRO A 145 14.76 -33.63 -17.69
C PRO A 145 13.49 -33.94 -16.88
N LEU A 146 13.37 -33.43 -15.65
CA LEU A 146 12.19 -33.67 -14.82
C LEU A 146 10.97 -32.91 -15.39
N ARG A 147 9.86 -33.62 -15.61
CA ARG A 147 8.63 -33.07 -16.20
C ARG A 147 7.53 -32.74 -15.20
N ASP A 148 7.47 -33.47 -14.08
CA ASP A 148 6.49 -33.27 -13.04
C ASP A 148 7.18 -33.28 -11.68
N TYR A 149 6.77 -32.38 -10.80
CA TYR A 149 7.29 -32.29 -9.45
C TYR A 149 6.20 -31.85 -8.48
N GLU A 150 6.15 -32.51 -7.33
CA GLU A 150 5.24 -32.16 -6.24
C GLU A 150 5.99 -32.29 -4.92
N LYS A 151 5.86 -31.28 -4.06
CA LYS A 151 6.43 -31.28 -2.70
C LYS A 151 5.62 -30.35 -1.81
N THR A 152 5.44 -30.72 -0.54
CA THR A 152 4.99 -29.77 0.47
C THR A 152 6.19 -29.01 1.02
N VAL A 153 6.12 -27.68 0.97
CA VAL A 153 7.20 -26.76 1.38
C VAL A 153 6.68 -25.75 2.39
N THR A 154 7.58 -25.25 3.23
CA THR A 154 7.37 -24.07 4.06
C THR A 154 8.25 -22.93 3.55
N ILE A 155 8.09 -21.71 4.07
CA ILE A 155 8.93 -20.57 3.64
C ILE A 155 10.42 -20.79 3.90
N THR A 156 10.79 -21.61 4.89
CA THR A 156 12.18 -21.97 5.19
C THR A 156 12.79 -22.94 4.18
N ASP A 157 11.96 -23.71 3.46
CA ASP A 157 12.42 -24.58 2.37
C ASP A 157 12.71 -23.80 1.08
N LEU A 158 12.11 -22.61 0.93
CA LEU A 158 12.28 -21.76 -0.25
C LEU A 158 13.65 -21.10 -0.22
N ARG A 159 14.34 -21.06 -1.35
CA ARG A 159 15.64 -20.37 -1.45
C ARG A 159 15.45 -18.87 -1.25
N ASN A 160 14.54 -18.28 -2.02
CA ASN A 160 14.15 -16.87 -1.93
C ASN A 160 12.63 -16.77 -1.91
N ALA A 161 12.11 -15.83 -1.13
CA ALA A 161 10.71 -15.44 -1.14
C ALA A 161 10.66 -13.95 -0.80
N PHE A 162 10.32 -13.11 -1.77
CA PHE A 162 10.22 -11.67 -1.52
C PHE A 162 8.95 -11.11 -2.14
N LEU A 163 8.34 -10.19 -1.41
CA LEU A 163 7.15 -9.48 -1.84
C LEU A 163 7.60 -8.45 -2.87
N TYR A 164 6.97 -8.42 -4.04
CA TYR A 164 7.14 -7.36 -5.02
C TYR A 164 5.78 -6.81 -5.40
N ASN A 165 5.53 -5.58 -4.98
CA ASN A 165 4.26 -4.91 -5.23
C ASN A 165 4.51 -3.86 -6.31
N PRO A 166 4.08 -4.06 -7.56
CA PRO A 166 4.26 -3.08 -8.63
C PRO A 166 3.47 -1.78 -8.39
N ARG A 167 2.57 -1.75 -7.41
CA ARG A 167 1.78 -0.58 -7.05
C ARG A 167 1.26 -0.72 -5.61
N ASN A 168 1.62 0.22 -4.76
CA ASN A 168 1.24 0.29 -3.35
C ASN A 168 1.15 1.77 -2.91
N SER A 169 0.66 2.01 -1.69
CA SER A 169 0.57 3.31 -1.04
C SER A 169 0.06 4.42 -1.97
N TYR A 170 -1.16 4.28 -2.49
CA TYR A 170 -1.82 5.36 -3.23
C TYR A 170 -1.79 6.67 -2.45
N GLN A 171 -1.44 7.76 -3.14
CA GLN A 171 -1.36 9.09 -2.55
C GLN A 171 -2.68 9.51 -1.96
N ASN A 172 -3.70 9.56 -2.79
CA ASN A 172 -5.08 9.67 -2.34
C ASN A 172 -5.93 8.72 -3.17
N TYR A 173 -7.21 8.61 -2.85
CA TYR A 173 -8.08 7.63 -3.47
C TYR A 173 -9.53 8.10 -3.51
N ASN A 174 -10.32 7.46 -4.36
CA ASN A 174 -11.75 7.72 -4.44
C ASN A 174 -12.45 7.18 -3.19
N THR A 175 -13.48 7.90 -2.76
CA THR A 175 -14.47 7.42 -1.81
C THR A 175 -15.67 6.88 -2.59
N ALA A 176 -16.17 5.71 -2.26
CA ALA A 176 -17.20 5.03 -3.05
C ALA A 176 -18.59 5.18 -2.42
N ILE A 177 -19.57 5.50 -3.26
CA ILE A 177 -21.01 5.47 -2.96
C ILE A 177 -21.74 4.72 -4.09
N ASN A 178 -23.00 4.36 -3.89
CA ASN A 178 -23.83 3.72 -4.92
C ASN A 178 -25.16 4.46 -5.08
N LEU A 179 -25.35 5.13 -6.22
CA LEU A 179 -26.58 5.83 -6.58
C LEU A 179 -27.60 4.92 -7.29
N SER A 180 -27.20 3.71 -7.66
CA SER A 180 -28.08 2.76 -8.34
C SER A 180 -29.12 2.14 -7.40
N LYS A 181 -30.09 1.43 -7.99
CA LYS A 181 -31.16 0.72 -7.27
C LYS A 181 -30.79 -0.66 -6.78
N LYS A 182 -29.58 -1.14 -7.08
CA LYS A 182 -29.13 -2.50 -6.73
C LYS A 182 -27.94 -2.43 -5.79
N MET A 183 -27.83 -3.43 -4.92
CA MET A 183 -26.60 -3.65 -4.17
C MET A 183 -25.48 -4.05 -5.14
N ILE A 184 -24.29 -3.48 -4.96
CA ILE A 184 -23.11 -3.78 -5.78
C ILE A 184 -21.95 -4.25 -4.90
N TYR A 185 -21.10 -5.09 -5.48
CA TYR A 185 -19.96 -5.71 -4.83
C TYR A 185 -18.69 -5.26 -5.55
N THR A 186 -17.86 -4.50 -4.86
CA THR A 186 -16.71 -3.82 -5.46
C THR A 186 -15.45 -4.10 -4.67
N TYR A 187 -14.29 -3.69 -5.18
CA TYR A 187 -13.07 -3.67 -4.38
C TYR A 187 -13.13 -2.68 -3.22
N MET A 188 -14.08 -1.73 -3.27
CA MET A 188 -14.41 -0.84 -2.17
C MET A 188 -15.40 -1.50 -1.18
N GLY A 189 -15.63 -2.81 -1.28
CA GLY A 189 -16.58 -3.54 -0.45
C GLY A 189 -18.01 -3.46 -0.98
N ILE A 190 -18.96 -3.79 -0.10
CA ILE A 190 -20.39 -3.85 -0.44
C ILE A 190 -20.98 -2.43 -0.34
N LEU A 191 -21.58 -1.97 -1.43
CA LEU A 191 -22.26 -0.68 -1.50
C LEU A 191 -23.76 -0.89 -1.67
N LYS A 192 -24.52 -0.45 -0.68
CA LYS A 192 -25.98 -0.54 -0.63
C LYS A 192 -26.62 0.43 -1.64
N PRO A 193 -27.78 0.08 -2.22
CA PRO A 193 -28.48 0.94 -3.16
C PRO A 193 -28.88 2.27 -2.52
N ASP A 194 -29.20 3.25 -3.37
CA ASP A 194 -29.80 4.53 -2.97
C ASP A 194 -28.99 5.30 -1.90
N MET A 195 -27.66 5.36 -2.06
CA MET A 195 -26.74 6.01 -1.12
C MET A 195 -26.76 5.40 0.28
N GLY A 196 -26.96 4.08 0.39
CA GLY A 196 -27.11 3.41 1.69
C GLY A 196 -25.83 3.37 2.54
N ASN A 197 -24.64 3.53 1.94
CA ASN A 197 -23.37 3.68 2.64
C ASN A 197 -22.28 4.28 1.74
N ILE A 198 -21.24 4.78 2.40
CA ILE A 198 -19.97 5.21 1.83
C ILE A 198 -18.86 4.31 2.36
N THR A 199 -17.95 3.92 1.48
CA THR A 199 -16.72 3.23 1.87
C THR A 199 -15.51 3.98 1.33
N TYR A 200 -14.44 4.05 2.10
CA TYR A 200 -13.22 4.76 1.70
C TYR A 200 -11.97 3.99 2.08
N SER A 201 -10.87 4.29 1.41
CA SER A 201 -9.55 3.79 1.75
C SER A 201 -8.53 4.91 1.70
N SER A 202 -8.11 5.32 2.88
CA SER A 202 -6.77 5.83 3.20
C SER A 202 -6.62 5.86 4.71
N ALA A 203 -5.41 6.06 5.21
CA ALA A 203 -5.19 6.38 6.62
C ALA A 203 -5.34 7.89 6.91
N GLY A 204 -5.68 8.72 5.90
CA GLY A 204 -5.76 10.17 6.02
C GLY A 204 -4.41 10.75 6.40
N VAL A 205 -4.34 11.50 7.50
CA VAL A 205 -3.10 12.08 8.05
C VAL A 205 -1.92 11.11 8.16
N LEU A 206 -2.16 9.81 8.39
CA LEU A 206 -1.08 8.82 8.49
C LEU A 206 -0.57 8.32 7.13
N SER A 207 -1.23 8.64 6.02
CA SER A 207 -0.89 8.12 4.69
C SER A 207 0.48 8.62 4.23
N PRO A 208 1.41 7.73 3.83
CA PRO A 208 2.79 8.12 3.50
C PRO A 208 2.90 9.18 2.41
N LEU A 209 2.23 8.98 1.27
CA LEU A 209 2.37 9.85 0.11
C LEU A 209 1.59 11.18 0.25
N LEU A 210 0.64 11.30 1.19
CA LEU A 210 0.01 12.60 1.52
C LEU A 210 0.96 13.48 2.33
N ASN A 211 1.88 12.88 3.08
CA ASN A 211 2.88 13.59 3.88
C ASN A 211 4.08 14.07 3.05
N ASP A 212 4.20 13.61 1.80
CA ASP A 212 5.16 14.10 0.80
C ASP A 212 4.45 14.29 -0.55
N PRO A 213 3.56 15.30 -0.66
CA PRO A 213 2.61 15.43 -1.76
C PRO A 213 3.27 15.56 -3.13
N TYR A 214 4.50 16.04 -3.18
CA TYR A 214 5.29 16.24 -4.42
C TYR A 214 6.45 15.26 -4.55
N TYR A 215 6.52 14.23 -3.70
CA TYR A 215 7.49 13.14 -3.75
C TYR A 215 8.96 13.61 -3.63
N TRP A 216 9.23 14.66 -2.86
CA TRP A 216 10.57 15.23 -2.73
C TRP A 216 11.55 14.33 -1.97
N THR A 217 11.01 13.49 -1.10
CA THR A 217 11.75 12.61 -0.20
C THR A 217 11.56 11.13 -0.51
N ILE A 218 10.56 10.79 -1.33
CA ILE A 218 10.20 9.42 -1.67
C ILE A 218 10.57 9.12 -3.11
N GLY A 219 11.51 8.19 -3.29
CA GLY A 219 11.86 7.63 -4.59
C GLY A 219 12.61 6.30 -4.49
N THR A 220 13.15 5.81 -5.60
CA THR A 220 13.86 4.54 -5.63
C THR A 220 15.00 4.51 -4.63
N GLY A 221 15.05 3.48 -3.77
CA GLY A 221 16.04 3.34 -2.70
C GLY A 221 15.61 3.89 -1.34
N THR A 222 14.44 4.52 -1.24
CA THR A 222 13.87 4.93 0.05
C THR A 222 13.59 3.70 0.90
N LYS A 223 14.15 3.66 2.11
CA LYS A 223 13.91 2.56 3.07
C LYS A 223 12.55 2.73 3.73
N ILE A 224 11.82 1.64 3.88
CA ILE A 224 10.45 1.65 4.39
C ILE A 224 10.22 0.52 5.39
N PHE A 225 9.18 0.65 6.21
CA PHE A 225 8.53 -0.49 6.83
C PHE A 225 7.63 -1.16 5.80
N LEU A 226 7.76 -2.47 5.60
CA LEU A 226 6.90 -3.26 4.73
C LEU A 226 6.61 -4.63 5.36
N GLY A 227 5.35 -4.89 5.67
CA GLY A 227 4.92 -6.20 6.17
C GLY A 227 5.53 -6.62 7.52
N GLY A 228 6.03 -5.68 8.33
CA GLY A 228 6.73 -5.99 9.59
C GLY A 228 8.26 -6.01 9.48
N ALA A 229 8.81 -5.89 8.27
CA ALA A 229 10.25 -5.93 8.01
C ALA A 229 10.72 -4.64 7.32
N ALA A 230 12.04 -4.50 7.16
CA ALA A 230 12.60 -3.47 6.31
C ALA A 230 12.33 -3.81 4.82
N GLY A 231 11.89 -2.80 4.07
CA GLY A 231 11.73 -2.88 2.63
C GLY A 231 12.30 -1.65 1.93
N ALA A 232 12.08 -1.57 0.62
CA ALA A 232 12.48 -0.41 -0.16
C ALA A 232 11.44 -0.05 -1.23
N VAL A 233 11.38 1.25 -1.55
CA VAL A 233 10.76 1.74 -2.79
C VAL A 233 11.67 1.37 -3.95
N THR A 234 11.12 0.70 -4.98
CA THR A 234 11.87 0.22 -6.14
C THR A 234 11.59 1.01 -7.41
N TRP A 235 10.43 1.65 -7.51
CA TRP A 235 10.01 2.44 -8.68
C TRP A 235 8.76 3.30 -8.36
N GLN A 236 8.30 4.12 -9.31
CA GLN A 236 7.06 4.90 -9.14
C GLN A 236 5.78 4.04 -9.11
N GLY A 237 5.81 2.81 -9.61
CA GLY A 237 4.63 1.95 -9.67
C GLY A 237 3.71 2.22 -10.87
N THR A 238 2.91 1.21 -11.22
CA THR A 238 2.29 1.09 -12.56
C THR A 238 1.09 2.01 -12.82
N GLN A 239 0.52 2.63 -11.79
CA GLN A 239 -0.53 3.66 -11.92
C GLN A 239 -0.11 4.98 -11.27
N HIS A 240 1.18 5.27 -11.28
CA HIS A 240 1.65 6.55 -10.82
C HIS A 240 1.18 7.66 -11.76
N ASP A 241 0.38 8.57 -11.22
CA ASP A 241 -0.08 9.75 -11.94
C ASP A 241 -0.02 10.98 -11.01
N PRO A 242 0.94 11.91 -11.21
CA PRO A 242 1.07 13.10 -10.40
C PRO A 242 0.20 14.28 -10.90
N SER A 243 -0.50 14.11 -12.03
CA SER A 243 -1.28 15.15 -12.71
C SER A 243 -2.63 15.57 -12.09
N PRO A 244 -3.30 14.76 -11.24
CA PRO A 244 -4.57 15.15 -10.64
C PRO A 244 -4.52 16.50 -9.91
N GLU A 245 -5.68 17.16 -9.88
CA GLU A 245 -5.84 18.45 -9.24
C GLU A 245 -5.48 18.42 -7.75
N ARG A 246 -4.87 19.53 -7.32
CA ARG A 246 -4.49 19.78 -5.93
C ARG A 246 -5.22 21.01 -5.42
N ASP A 247 -5.60 20.97 -4.16
CA ASP A 247 -6.23 22.08 -3.46
C ASP A 247 -5.23 23.22 -3.16
N GLU A 248 -5.72 24.26 -2.47
CA GLU A 248 -4.93 25.40 -2.03
C GLU A 248 -3.75 25.04 -1.11
N ASN A 249 -3.80 23.88 -0.44
CA ASN A 249 -2.73 23.36 0.41
C ASN A 249 -1.74 22.48 -0.38
N GLY A 250 -1.91 22.30 -1.68
CA GLY A 250 -1.08 21.41 -2.50
C GLY A 250 -1.40 19.92 -2.36
N MET A 251 -2.52 19.57 -1.72
CA MET A 251 -2.97 18.19 -1.53
C MET A 251 -3.84 17.72 -2.68
N VAL A 252 -3.56 16.53 -3.21
CA VAL A 252 -4.41 15.91 -4.22
C VAL A 252 -5.77 15.55 -3.64
N ILE A 253 -6.85 15.77 -4.41
CA ILE A 253 -8.23 15.52 -3.96
C ILE A 253 -8.74 14.15 -4.45
N GLY A 254 -8.19 13.63 -5.55
CA GLY A 254 -8.56 12.35 -6.15
C GLY A 254 -7.45 11.32 -6.15
N GLY A 255 -7.72 10.15 -6.75
CA GLY A 255 -6.70 9.13 -7.01
C GLY A 255 -5.49 9.71 -7.73
N SER A 256 -4.28 9.54 -7.18
CA SER A 256 -3.03 10.07 -7.75
C SER A 256 -1.89 9.05 -7.59
N GLY A 257 -0.66 9.51 -7.39
CA GLY A 257 0.55 8.71 -7.49
C GLY A 257 0.55 7.48 -6.61
N THR A 258 1.36 6.50 -7.03
CA THR A 258 1.62 5.26 -6.31
C THR A 258 3.13 5.09 -6.17
N ILE A 259 3.55 3.98 -5.55
CA ILE A 259 4.95 3.53 -5.52
C ILE A 259 5.01 2.01 -5.73
N ALA A 260 6.09 1.52 -6.34
CA ALA A 260 6.44 0.10 -6.30
C ALA A 260 7.37 -0.17 -5.12
N VAL A 261 7.16 -1.31 -4.45
CA VAL A 261 7.93 -1.67 -3.25
C VAL A 261 8.32 -3.14 -3.24
N THR A 262 9.44 -3.43 -2.59
CA THR A 262 9.93 -4.81 -2.38
C THR A 262 10.42 -5.03 -0.95
N GLY A 263 10.36 -6.27 -0.47
CA GLY A 263 10.88 -6.68 0.84
C GLY A 263 10.93 -8.19 1.02
N ASP A 264 11.79 -8.67 1.92
CA ASP A 264 11.97 -10.11 2.18
C ASP A 264 10.78 -10.66 2.99
N MET A 265 10.08 -11.65 2.44
CA MET A 265 8.94 -12.27 3.13
C MET A 265 9.37 -13.09 4.34
N LYS A 266 10.62 -13.56 4.39
CA LYS A 266 11.14 -14.37 5.49
C LYS A 266 11.30 -13.57 6.79
N GLU A 267 11.33 -12.25 6.69
CA GLU A 267 11.40 -11.32 7.83
C GLU A 267 10.03 -10.69 8.17
N MET A 268 9.02 -10.92 7.31
CA MET A 268 7.69 -10.33 7.49
C MET A 268 6.88 -11.04 8.57
N SER A 269 5.79 -10.37 8.99
CA SER A 269 4.86 -10.88 9.98
C SER A 269 3.42 -10.87 9.43
N THR A 270 2.66 -11.91 9.75
CA THR A 270 1.23 -11.97 9.47
C THR A 270 0.42 -10.89 10.21
N ASP A 271 1.02 -10.21 11.19
CA ASP A 271 0.42 -9.03 11.81
C ASP A 271 0.22 -7.88 10.81
N PHE A 272 1.01 -7.86 9.72
CA PHE A 272 1.05 -6.79 8.72
C PHE A 272 0.93 -7.30 7.27
N ILE A 273 0.76 -8.61 7.07
CA ILE A 273 0.42 -9.22 5.78
C ILE A 273 -0.73 -10.21 6.01
N ARG A 274 -1.90 -9.94 5.43
CA ARG A 274 -3.09 -10.80 5.58
C ARG A 274 -3.73 -11.07 4.22
N GLY A 275 -4.02 -12.32 3.90
CA GLY A 275 -4.92 -12.68 2.83
C GLY A 275 -6.29 -12.06 3.08
N ALA A 276 -6.92 -11.57 2.01
CA ALA A 276 -8.23 -10.96 2.06
C ALA A 276 -9.17 -11.61 1.07
N SER A 277 -10.42 -11.80 1.48
CA SER A 277 -11.54 -12.21 0.64
C SER A 277 -12.55 -11.08 0.59
N ILE A 278 -12.83 -10.58 -0.60
CA ILE A 278 -13.76 -9.47 -0.84
C ILE A 278 -14.96 -10.03 -1.58
N THR A 279 -16.07 -10.20 -0.84
CA THR A 279 -17.31 -10.79 -1.34
C THR A 279 -17.76 -10.14 -2.65
N GLY A 280 -17.99 -10.95 -3.67
CA GLY A 280 -18.41 -10.55 -5.01
C GLY A 280 -17.33 -9.91 -5.88
N TYR A 281 -16.15 -9.56 -5.33
CA TYR A 281 -15.07 -8.93 -6.07
C TYR A 281 -13.87 -9.85 -6.33
N GLY A 282 -13.29 -10.47 -5.30
CA GLY A 282 -12.08 -11.27 -5.45
C GLY A 282 -11.29 -11.51 -4.17
N CYS A 283 -10.26 -12.35 -4.27
CA CYS A 283 -9.22 -12.42 -3.25
C CYS A 283 -8.18 -11.29 -3.43
N SER A 284 -7.48 -10.93 -2.36
CA SER A 284 -6.49 -9.85 -2.34
C SER A 284 -5.51 -10.04 -1.15
N LEU A 285 -4.67 -9.05 -0.91
CA LEU A 285 -3.73 -9.00 0.21
C LEU A 285 -3.84 -7.66 0.93
N MET A 286 -4.03 -7.67 2.25
CA MET A 286 -3.83 -6.50 3.09
C MET A 286 -2.36 -6.37 3.45
N VAL A 287 -1.79 -5.18 3.21
CA VAL A 287 -0.36 -4.93 3.38
C VAL A 287 -0.15 -3.72 4.29
N GLY A 288 0.70 -3.88 5.29
CA GLY A 288 1.21 -2.82 6.13
C GLY A 288 2.44 -2.16 5.51
N LEU A 289 2.42 -0.84 5.39
CA LEU A 289 3.51 -0.04 4.84
C LEU A 289 3.67 1.25 5.64
N GLY A 290 4.90 1.66 5.92
CA GLY A 290 5.22 2.94 6.56
C GLY A 290 6.48 3.55 5.98
N ILE A 291 6.51 4.88 5.86
CA ILE A 291 7.66 5.62 5.32
C ILE A 291 8.08 6.69 6.33
N PRO A 292 9.37 6.78 6.69
CA PRO A 292 9.84 7.88 7.52
C PRO A 292 10.15 9.08 6.62
N ILE A 293 9.40 10.16 6.79
CA ILE A 293 9.53 11.40 6.02
C ILE A 293 10.55 12.31 6.70
N PRO A 294 11.73 12.56 6.11
CA PRO A 294 12.68 13.51 6.67
C PRO A 294 12.16 14.94 6.49
N ILE A 295 12.20 15.74 7.56
CA ILE A 295 11.77 17.14 7.51
C ILE A 295 12.93 18.00 7.02
N LEU A 296 13.03 18.17 5.70
CA LEU A 296 14.16 18.86 5.05
C LEU A 296 13.96 20.39 4.94
N ASN A 297 12.72 20.86 4.99
CA ASN A 297 12.33 22.27 4.84
C ASN A 297 10.99 22.56 5.52
N GLU A 298 10.60 23.83 5.53
CA GLU A 298 9.35 24.29 6.17
C GLU A 298 8.11 23.77 5.44
N GLU A 299 8.16 23.61 4.12
CA GLU A 299 7.06 23.05 3.32
C GLU A 299 6.74 21.59 3.72
N LEU A 300 7.74 20.74 3.96
CA LEU A 300 7.52 19.38 4.45
C LEU A 300 6.92 19.37 5.86
N ALA A 301 7.33 20.30 6.73
CA ALA A 301 6.70 20.47 8.04
C ALA A 301 5.25 20.94 7.94
N PHE A 302 4.93 21.78 6.94
CA PHE A 302 3.56 22.19 6.63
C PHE A 302 2.72 21.00 6.15
N PHE A 303 3.17 20.25 5.14
CA PHE A 303 2.41 19.12 4.58
C PHE A 303 2.18 18.01 5.61
N THR A 304 3.20 17.66 6.38
CA THR A 304 3.08 16.68 7.48
C THR A 304 2.23 17.20 8.64
N GLY A 305 2.00 18.51 8.72
CA GLY A 305 1.18 19.17 9.72
C GLY A 305 -0.30 19.29 9.38
N LEU A 306 -0.74 18.92 8.17
CA LEU A 306 -2.14 19.00 7.79
C LEU A 306 -2.98 17.95 8.53
N SER A 307 -4.10 18.38 9.10
CA SER A 307 -5.05 17.53 9.79
C SER A 307 -6.02 16.83 8.83
N ASP A 308 -6.74 15.81 9.31
CA ASP A 308 -7.77 15.14 8.51
C ASP A 308 -8.91 16.08 8.06
N SER A 309 -9.10 17.25 8.71
CA SER A 309 -10.05 18.29 8.27
C SER A 309 -9.55 19.12 7.10
N GLU A 310 -8.26 19.04 6.77
CA GLU A 310 -7.62 19.77 5.68
C GLU A 310 -7.29 18.87 4.50
N ILE A 311 -7.43 17.54 4.66
CA ILE A 311 -7.20 16.56 3.59
C ILE A 311 -8.55 16.13 3.01
N ARG A 312 -8.72 16.38 1.71
CA ARG A 312 -9.97 16.17 0.98
C ARG A 312 -9.94 14.90 0.13
N ALA A 313 -11.12 14.38 -0.19
CA ALA A 313 -11.33 13.23 -1.06
C ALA A 313 -12.65 13.38 -1.85
N ASN A 314 -12.68 12.85 -3.07
CA ASN A 314 -13.89 12.83 -3.90
C ASN A 314 -14.76 11.60 -3.62
N VAL A 315 -16.05 11.81 -3.37
CA VAL A 315 -17.07 10.77 -3.38
C VAL A 315 -17.51 10.53 -4.82
N ILE A 316 -17.30 9.30 -5.32
CA ILE A 316 -17.62 8.87 -6.69
C ILE A 316 -18.70 7.80 -6.63
N ASP A 317 -19.66 7.84 -7.56
CA ASP A 317 -20.67 6.80 -7.70
C ASP A 317 -20.07 5.56 -8.39
N TYR A 318 -20.06 4.43 -7.69
CA TYR A 318 -19.61 3.13 -8.20
C TYR A 318 -20.73 2.32 -8.84
N GLY A 319 -21.99 2.75 -8.71
CA GLY A 319 -23.14 2.07 -9.29
C GLY A 319 -23.38 2.38 -10.76
N ILE A 320 -23.07 3.60 -11.19
CA ILE A 320 -23.35 4.08 -12.56
C ILE A 320 -22.10 4.72 -13.16
N ASP A 321 -21.52 5.72 -12.50
CA ASP A 321 -20.47 6.56 -13.11
C ASP A 321 -19.11 5.83 -13.26
N TYR A 322 -18.61 5.21 -12.18
CA TYR A 322 -17.32 4.50 -12.19
C TYR A 322 -17.22 3.40 -13.26
N PRO A 323 -18.18 2.45 -13.42
CA PRO A 323 -18.07 1.40 -14.43
C PRO A 323 -18.11 1.94 -15.86
N ASP A 324 -18.75 3.10 -16.09
CA ASP A 324 -18.79 3.78 -17.39
C ASP A 324 -17.53 4.64 -17.65
N GLY A 325 -16.60 4.71 -16.69
CA GLY A 325 -15.39 5.54 -16.77
C GLY A 325 -15.66 7.04 -16.56
N ASN A 326 -16.84 7.39 -16.05
CA ASN A 326 -17.18 8.76 -15.68
C ASN A 326 -16.72 9.02 -14.24
N TYR A 327 -15.78 9.95 -14.05
CA TYR A 327 -15.23 10.27 -12.72
C TYR A 327 -15.83 11.57 -12.17
N ARG A 328 -17.16 11.69 -12.20
CA ARG A 328 -17.84 12.89 -11.69
C ARG A 328 -17.96 12.82 -10.16
N PRO A 329 -17.40 13.79 -9.41
CA PRO A 329 -17.60 13.84 -7.97
C PRO A 329 -19.07 14.12 -7.63
N VAL A 330 -19.65 13.25 -6.80
CA VAL A 330 -20.96 13.46 -6.15
C VAL A 330 -20.83 14.56 -5.10
N LYS A 331 -19.75 14.51 -4.32
CA LYS A 331 -19.42 15.49 -3.28
C LYS A 331 -17.92 15.40 -2.95
N GLU A 332 -17.31 16.55 -2.63
CA GLU A 332 -16.00 16.60 -1.96
C GLU A 332 -16.18 16.52 -0.44
N VAL A 333 -15.38 15.69 0.22
CA VAL A 333 -15.43 15.47 1.68
C VAL A 333 -14.03 15.50 2.27
N THR A 334 -13.93 15.74 3.57
CA THR A 334 -12.68 15.64 4.32
C THR A 334 -12.52 14.26 4.94
N TYR A 335 -11.28 13.85 5.23
CA TYR A 335 -11.05 12.63 6.01
C TYR A 335 -11.61 12.73 7.43
N ALA A 336 -11.74 13.93 8.00
CA ALA A 336 -12.42 14.14 9.28
C ALA A 336 -13.91 13.79 9.21
N GLU A 337 -14.62 14.23 8.16
CA GLU A 337 -16.02 13.83 7.92
C GLU A 337 -16.12 12.31 7.75
N LEU A 338 -15.25 11.70 6.95
CA LEU A 338 -15.26 10.25 6.71
C LEU A 338 -15.00 9.44 7.99
N LYS A 339 -14.07 9.90 8.84
CA LYS A 339 -13.73 9.28 10.13
C LYS A 339 -14.79 9.49 11.21
N SER A 340 -15.66 10.49 11.07
CA SER A 340 -16.79 10.71 11.99
C SER A 340 -17.83 9.57 11.92
N GLY A 341 -17.83 8.78 10.85
CA GLY A 341 -18.74 7.66 10.62
C GLY A 341 -20.04 8.04 9.88
N THR A 342 -20.27 9.33 9.61
CA THR A 342 -21.38 9.79 8.76
C THR A 342 -21.01 11.01 7.94
N VAL A 343 -21.46 11.05 6.69
CA VAL A 343 -21.31 12.21 5.79
C VAL A 343 -22.69 12.69 5.36
N GLU A 344 -22.90 14.00 5.30
CA GLU A 344 -24.12 14.57 4.73
C GLU A 344 -23.98 14.75 3.21
N ILE A 345 -24.89 14.15 2.44
CA ILE A 345 -24.96 14.30 0.97
C ILE A 345 -26.42 14.53 0.58
N ASN A 346 -26.71 15.63 -0.14
CA ASN A 346 -28.05 16.00 -0.59
C ASN A 346 -29.11 15.99 0.54
N GLY A 347 -28.76 16.52 1.72
CA GLY A 347 -29.62 16.56 2.90
C GLY A 347 -29.86 15.21 3.58
N ARG A 348 -29.13 14.15 3.19
CA ARG A 348 -29.19 12.82 3.81
C ARG A 348 -27.89 12.51 4.55
N ARG A 349 -28.00 11.94 5.75
CA ARG A 349 -26.86 11.38 6.47
C ARG A 349 -26.59 9.97 5.98
N VAL A 350 -25.42 9.76 5.39
CA VAL A 350 -24.97 8.49 4.85
C VAL A 350 -23.87 7.92 5.75
N PRO A 351 -23.97 6.67 6.24
CA PRO A 351 -22.92 6.07 7.06
C PRO A 351 -21.65 5.85 6.24
N SER A 352 -20.49 6.19 6.82
CA SER A 352 -19.17 6.02 6.20
C SER A 352 -18.33 4.99 6.97
N ALA A 353 -17.63 4.11 6.24
CA ALA A 353 -16.76 3.10 6.84
C ALA A 353 -15.43 2.95 6.09
N PRO A 354 -14.29 2.83 6.79
CA PRO A 354 -13.01 2.59 6.16
C PRO A 354 -12.82 1.12 5.77
N LEU A 355 -12.07 0.87 4.69
CA LEU A 355 -11.55 -0.46 4.32
C LEU A 355 -10.10 -0.67 4.77
N SER A 356 -9.39 0.42 5.01
CA SER A 356 -8.09 0.44 5.66
C SER A 356 -8.25 0.45 7.18
N SER A 357 -7.31 -0.18 7.90
CA SER A 357 -7.30 -0.17 9.36
C SER A 357 -6.47 0.99 9.89
N TYR A 358 -7.15 2.05 10.35
CA TYR A 358 -6.48 3.18 11.01
C TYR A 358 -5.71 2.77 12.29
N PRO A 359 -6.23 1.89 13.18
CA PRO A 359 -5.47 1.42 14.33
C PRO A 359 -4.17 0.68 13.94
N LYS A 360 -4.19 -0.14 12.89
CA LYS A 360 -2.97 -0.79 12.38
C LYS A 360 -2.02 0.21 11.73
N ALA A 361 -2.52 1.20 10.99
CA ALA A 361 -1.70 2.29 10.46
C ALA A 361 -0.96 3.06 11.57
N LYS A 362 -1.65 3.36 12.68
CA LYS A 362 -1.05 3.99 13.86
C LYS A 362 0.01 3.08 14.52
N LYS A 363 -0.28 1.77 14.64
CA LYS A 363 0.70 0.78 15.13
C LYS A 363 1.97 0.77 14.27
N ILE A 364 1.81 0.80 12.94
CA ILE A 364 2.94 0.83 11.98
C ILE A 364 3.77 2.12 12.16
N ALA A 365 3.11 3.28 12.20
CA ALA A 365 3.80 4.57 12.38
C ALA A 365 4.61 4.61 13.70
N GLY A 366 4.06 4.01 14.77
CA GLY A 366 4.73 3.88 16.06
C GLY A 366 5.91 2.91 16.05
N ILE A 367 5.79 1.76 15.40
CA ILE A 367 6.93 0.82 15.23
C ILE A 367 8.03 1.46 14.40
N LEU A 368 7.68 2.16 13.33
CA LEU A 368 8.66 2.84 12.50
C LEU A 368 9.34 3.99 13.24
N LYS A 369 8.61 4.70 14.12
CA LYS A 369 9.18 5.70 15.02
C LYS A 369 10.25 5.07 15.92
N ASP A 370 9.91 3.96 16.57
CA ASP A 370 10.83 3.19 17.40
C ASP A 370 12.08 2.73 16.62
N TRP A 371 11.91 2.23 15.39
CA TRP A 371 13.04 1.85 14.53
C TRP A 371 13.97 3.03 14.25
N VAL A 372 13.42 4.20 13.91
CA VAL A 372 14.22 5.39 13.61
C VAL A 372 14.94 5.90 14.87
N GLU A 373 14.27 5.91 16.01
CA GLU A 373 14.88 6.28 17.31
C GLU A 373 16.06 5.34 17.68
N HIS A 374 15.99 4.07 17.26
CA HIS A 374 17.02 3.04 17.49
C HIS A 374 17.98 2.83 16.30
N GLY A 375 18.10 3.80 15.39
CA GLY A 375 19.17 3.83 14.40
C GLY A 375 18.77 3.44 12.97
N PHE A 376 17.48 3.22 12.67
CA PHE A 376 17.00 3.03 11.30
C PHE A 376 17.14 4.34 10.50
N THR A 377 18.19 4.40 9.69
CA THR A 377 18.52 5.60 8.90
C THR A 377 17.59 5.83 7.72
N ILE A 378 17.35 7.09 7.40
CA ILE A 378 16.56 7.52 6.24
C ILE A 378 17.34 7.26 4.95
N GLY A 379 16.70 6.60 3.99
CA GLY A 379 17.26 6.39 2.66
C GLY A 379 17.21 7.66 1.82
N ILE A 380 18.28 7.96 1.09
CA ILE A 380 18.30 9.03 0.10
C ILE A 380 17.76 8.45 -1.22
N PRO A 381 16.71 9.02 -1.83
CA PRO A 381 16.24 8.61 -3.14
C PRO A 381 17.36 8.67 -4.18
N GLN A 382 17.65 7.54 -4.82
CA GLN A 382 18.63 7.45 -5.91
C GLN A 382 18.03 7.86 -7.25
N VAL A 383 16.72 7.64 -7.42
CA VAL A 383 15.94 8.10 -8.56
C VAL A 383 14.65 8.70 -8.03
N GLN A 384 14.39 9.94 -8.40
CA GLN A 384 13.14 10.62 -8.07
C GLN A 384 12.00 10.02 -8.89
N ILE A 385 10.82 9.85 -8.28
CA ILE A 385 9.63 9.47 -9.03
C ILE A 385 9.05 10.69 -9.74
N PRO A 386 8.34 10.51 -10.88
CA PRO A 386 7.74 11.63 -11.60
C PRO A 386 6.89 12.52 -10.68
N SER A 387 6.93 13.83 -10.91
CA SER A 387 6.20 14.81 -10.10
C SER A 387 5.79 16.00 -10.96
N ILE A 388 4.96 16.88 -10.38
CA ILE A 388 4.58 18.15 -11.00
C ILE A 388 5.30 19.33 -10.32
N PRO A 389 5.44 20.49 -10.99
CA PRO A 389 6.01 21.67 -10.36
C PRO A 389 5.23 22.09 -9.11
N TYR A 390 5.96 22.43 -8.05
CA TYR A 390 5.38 23.09 -6.89
C TYR A 390 5.31 24.59 -7.14
N ASN A 391 4.08 25.13 -7.17
CA ASN A 391 3.82 26.55 -7.28
C ASN A 391 3.18 27.00 -5.97
N LYS A 392 3.96 27.68 -5.13
CA LYS A 392 3.45 28.31 -3.90
C LYS A 392 2.48 29.41 -4.33
N LYS A 393 1.18 29.19 -4.13
CA LYS A 393 0.16 30.22 -4.32
C LYS A 393 0.17 31.20 -3.17
#